data_AF-A0A846NEC0-F1
#
_entry.id   AF-A0A846NEC0-F1
#
_cell.length_a   1.000
_cell.length_b   1.000
_cell.length_c   1.000
_cell.angle_alpha   90.00
_cell.angle_beta   90.00
_cell.angle_gamma   90.00
#
_symmetry.space_group_name_H-M   'P 1'
#
loop_
_entity.id
_entity.type
_entity.pdbx_description
1 polymer ?
#
loop_
_entity_poly.entity_id
_entity_poly.type
_entity_poly.pdbx_seq_one_letter_code
_entity_poly.pdbx_strand_id
1 'polypeptide(L)' 'GKIETILVVVDREQGGRENLEEMGYRVKSVTTISDLIGALRATGTLSHETADEIKDTLKVNPRVKPA' A
#
# COMPACT_ATOMS: atom_id res chain seq x y z
N GLY A 1 -14.32 13.04 21.15
CA GLY A 1 -13.64 11.72 21.14
C GLY A 1 -12.36 11.84 20.37
N LYS A 2 -11.27 11.22 20.82
CA LYS A 2 -9.99 11.20 20.11
C LYS A 2 -10.09 10.20 18.96
N ILE A 3 -9.75 10.60 17.73
CA ILE A 3 -9.58 9.65 16.63
C ILE A 3 -8.26 8.94 16.88
N GLU A 4 -8.32 7.67 17.26
CA GLU A 4 -7.12 6.90 17.62
C GLU A 4 -6.65 5.98 16.51
N THR A 5 -7.51 5.61 15.56
CA THR A 5 -7.16 4.65 14.51
C THR A 5 -7.85 4.96 13.19
N ILE A 6 -7.07 4.91 12.11
CA ILE A 6 -7.51 4.95 10.73
C ILE A 6 -7.40 3.52 10.20
N LEU A 7 -8.53 2.92 9.83
CA LEU A 7 -8.57 1.63 9.16
C LEU A 7 -8.78 1.86 7.66
N VAL A 8 -7.88 1.32 6.84
CA VAL A 8 -7.99 1.34 5.38
C VAL A 8 -8.16 -0.08 4.85
N VAL A 9 -8.78 -0.19 3.67
CA VAL A 9 -8.94 -1.50 3.02
C VAL A 9 -7.60 -1.96 2.44
N VAL A 10 -6.95 -1.10 1.64
CA VAL A 10 -5.68 -1.41 0.98
C VAL A 10 -4.64 -0.37 1.36
N ASP A 11 -3.53 -0.82 1.94
CA ASP A 11 -2.32 -0.01 2.03
C ASP A 11 -1.52 -0.16 0.73
N ARG A 12 -1.31 0.95 0.03
CA ARG A 12 -0.52 0.99 -1.21
C ARG A 12 0.99 1.01 -0.97
N GLU A 13 1.45 1.14 0.27
CA GLU A 13 2.88 1.08 0.64
C GLU A 13 3.72 2.19 -0.01
N GLN A 14 3.13 3.37 -0.22
CA GLN A 14 3.75 4.52 -0.90
C GLN A 14 3.86 5.76 -0.01
N GLY A 15 4.18 5.58 1.27
CA GLY A 15 4.47 6.68 2.20
C GLY A 15 3.25 7.29 2.92
N GLY A 16 2.02 6.98 2.48
CA GLY A 16 0.81 7.55 3.06
C GLY A 16 0.56 7.11 4.51
N ARG A 17 0.84 5.84 4.82
CA ARG A 17 0.73 5.28 6.17
C ARG A 17 1.70 5.99 7.11
N GLU A 18 2.95 6.14 6.68
CA GLU A 18 4.03 6.78 7.42
C GLU A 18 3.69 8.24 7.73
N ASN A 19 3.22 9.00 6.73
CA ASN A 19 2.80 10.40 6.91
C ASN A 19 1.71 10.54 7.98
N LEU A 20 0.72 9.64 7.99
CA LEU A 20 -0.37 9.67 8.97
C LEU A 20 0.11 9.25 10.37
N GLU A 21 1.03 8.29 10.45
CA GLU A 21 1.63 7.89 11.72
C GLU A 21 2.50 9.00 12.32
N GLU A 22 3.25 9.74 11.49
CA GLU A 22 3.99 10.95 11.90
C GLU A 22 3.07 12.04 12.48
N MET A 23 1.82 12.12 12.02
CA MET A 23 0.79 13.03 12.54
C MET A 23 0.12 12.54 13.84
N GLY A 24 0.52 11.36 14.35
CA GLY A 24 0.01 10.80 15.61
C GLY A 24 -1.22 9.90 15.47
N TYR A 25 -1.60 9.53 14.24
CA TYR A 25 -2.63 8.52 14.01
C TYR A 25 -2.06 7.10 14.09
N ARG A 26 -2.88 6.13 14.49
CA ARG A 26 -2.56 4.72 14.26
C ARG A 26 -3.20 4.27 12.96
N VAL A 27 -2.43 3.78 12.00
CA VAL A 27 -3.00 3.28 10.75
C VAL A 27 -2.99 1.74 10.75
N LYS A 28 -4.10 1.15 10.31
CA LYS A 28 -4.25 -0.30 10.10
C LYS A 28 -4.82 -0.54 8.71
N SER A 29 -4.38 -1.61 8.06
CA SER A 29 -4.90 -2.04 6.77
C SER A 29 -5.47 -3.45 6.84
N VAL A 30 -6.49 -3.73 6.02
CA VAL A 30 -7.01 -5.09 5.84
C VAL A 30 -6.03 -5.92 4.99
N THR A 31 -5.40 -5.29 4.00
CA THR A 31 -4.39 -5.91 3.13
C THR A 31 -3.41 -4.86 2.61
N THR A 32 -2.27 -5.28 2.08
CA THR A 32 -1.35 -4.43 1.32
C THR A 32 -1.49 -4.63 -0.19
N ILE A 33 -0.94 -3.72 -1.00
CA ILE A 33 -0.83 -3.91 -2.45
C ILE A 33 0.10 -5.10 -2.78
N SER A 34 1.15 -5.32 -1.98
CA SER A 34 2.04 -6.48 -2.14
C SER A 34 1.29 -7.80 -1.94
N ASP A 35 0.41 -7.88 -0.93
CA ASP A 35 -0.45 -9.04 -0.70
C ASP A 35 -1.40 -9.27 -1.87
N LEU A 36 -2.02 -8.20 -2.39
CA LEU A 36 -2.92 -8.29 -3.54
C LEU A 36 -2.22 -8.79 -4.80
N ILE A 37 -1.04 -8.26 -5.12
CA ILE A 37 -0.24 -8.73 -6.27
C ILE A 37 0.16 -10.20 -6.07
N GLY A 38 0.55 -10.57 -4.86
CA GLY A 38 0.86 -11.95 -4.50
C GLY A 38 -0.32 -12.89 -4.74
N ALA A 39 -1.51 -12.51 -4.29
CA ALA A 39 -2.74 -13.28 -4.47
C ALA A 39 -3.11 -13.41 -5.96
N LEU A 40 -3.10 -12.30 -6.72
CA LEU A 40 -3.44 -12.29 -8.14
C LEU A 40 -2.44 -13.10 -8.99
N ARG A 41 -1.16 -13.09 -8.62
CA ARG A 41 -0.15 -13.97 -9.23
C ARG A 41 -0.42 -15.43 -8.90
N ALA A 42 -0.74 -15.74 -7.65
CA ALA A 42 -1.03 -17.11 -7.21
C ALA A 42 -2.29 -17.70 -7.89
N THR A 43 -3.28 -16.87 -8.20
CA THR A 43 -4.49 -17.29 -8.94
C THR A 43 -4.29 -17.34 -10.46
N GLY A 44 -3.11 -16.96 -10.96
CA GLY A 44 -2.83 -16.85 -12.40
C GLY A 44 -3.56 -15.70 -13.09
N THR A 45 -4.16 -14.79 -12.33
CA THR A 45 -4.84 -13.60 -12.86
C THR A 45 -3.84 -12.53 -13.32
N LEU A 46 -2.65 -12.50 -12.70
CA LEU A 46 -1.49 -11.75 -13.17
C LEU A 46 -0.39 -12.73 -13.60
N SER A 47 0.23 -12.45 -14.75
CA SER A 47 1.45 -13.15 -15.15
C SER A 47 2.59 -12.80 -14.19
N HIS A 48 3.62 -13.66 -14.15
CA HIS A 48 4.82 -13.38 -13.37
C HIS A 48 5.51 -12.08 -13.80
N GLU A 49 5.67 -11.89 -15.11
CA GLU A 49 6.28 -10.69 -15.70
C GLU A 49 5.54 -9.42 -15.31
N THR A 50 4.22 -9.38 -15.48
CA THR A 50 3.41 -8.21 -15.11
C THR A 50 3.41 -7.97 -13.60
N ALA A 51 3.37 -9.01 -12.78
CA ALA A 51 3.46 -8.86 -11.33
C ALA A 51 4.81 -8.24 -10.90
N ASP A 52 5.91 -8.62 -11.56
CA ASP A 52 7.24 -8.09 -11.29
C ASP A 52 7.39 -6.63 -11.78
N GLU A 53 6.87 -6.30 -12.97
CA GLU A 53 6.82 -4.92 -13.49
C GLU A 53 6.03 -3.97 -12.57
N ILE A 54 4.88 -4.41 -12.07
CA ILE A 54 4.06 -3.63 -11.13
C ILE A 54 4.85 -3.40 -9.83
N LYS A 55 5.49 -4.45 -9.28
CA LYS A 55 6.30 -4.34 -8.06
C LYS A 55 7.46 -3.35 -8.23
N ASP A 56 8.11 -3.35 -9.38
CA ASP A 56 9.20 -2.41 -9.64
C ASP A 56 8.70 -0.97 -9.77
N THR A 57 7.55 -0.76 -10.41
CA THR A 57 6.90 0.56 -10.50
C THR A 57 6.55 1.13 -9.12
N LEU A 58 6.10 0.27 -8.19
CA LEU A 58 5.73 0.70 -6.83
C LEU A 58 6.94 1.25 -6.04
N LYS A 59 8.16 0.79 -6.32
CA LYS A 59 9.39 1.27 -5.67
C LYS A 59 9.80 2.68 -6.06
N VAL A 60 9.38 3.16 -7.24
CA VAL A 60 9.89 4.39 -7.86
C VAL A 60 9.16 5.66 -7.40
N ASN A 61 7.97 5.54 -6.79
CA ASN A 61 7.17 6.70 -6.36
C ASN A 61 6.95 6.73 -4.82
N PRO A 62 7.99 7.02 -4.01
CA PRO A 62 7.82 7.06 -2.56
C PRO A 62 7.14 8.34 -2.06
N ARG A 63 7.01 9.41 -2.86
CA ARG A 63 6.47 10.70 -2.37
C ARG A 63 5.76 11.50 -3.46
N VAL A 64 4.43 11.60 -3.36
CA VAL A 64 3.71 12.75 -3.91
C VAL A 64 3.77 13.84 -2.83
N LYS A 65 4.52 14.93 -3.07
CA LYS A 65 4.49 16.09 -2.17
C LYS A 65 3.06 16.67 -2.20
N PRO A 66 2.45 16.96 -1.04
CA PRO A 66 1.19 17.68 -1.04
C PRO A 66 1.41 19.06 -1.66
N ALA A 67 0.43 19.50 -2.45
CA ALA A 67 0.35 20.86 -2.99
C ALA A 67 0.06 21.87 -1.87
#